data_AF-A0A931Q8W0-F1
#
_entry.id   AF-A0A931Q8W0-F1
#
_cell.length_a   1.000
_cell.length_b   1.000
_cell.length_c   1.000
_cell.angle_alpha   90.00
_cell.angle_beta   90.00
_cell.angle_gamma   90.00
#
_symmetry.space_group_name_H-M   'P 1'
#
loop_
_entity.id
_entity.type
_entity.pdbx_description
1 polymer ?
#
loop_
_entity_poly.entity_id
_entity_poly.type
_entity_poly.pdbx_seq_one_letter_code
_entity_poly.pdbx_strand_id
1 'polypeptide(L)'
;RRGHTSVYQGDFTEKKMITFGGYDGTNHYNDVWKLDITTPGSETWTQVTPLGTAPLARRSHSAIYDPVNQRMIIQAGRGTLTPVNFMSDFWQLTLPTSTSSWTWTQVIPDVYLRGSVPVTGLTVGTSYHWQAWATGTSSGDSAKTAYGGNGDAPPAGVDFTVSLPPPTITAINPNEGGNNAPVSITSVAGTNFVSTPTMTTVKLIKSGNPDIPCAGFTFISSTALSDGICDITSALIGAWNVIVTNPDAQTSTLTGGFTIYFAVTGSLISSTFDTGYTSGVSFNSIMWRGNPGTGGSVKFQLGSSNCPNGATNPPDCLTGSWSDPSSYLGPNGTPNSFYSSTTDIGIGEPLPIVTAHHKNKRYYRYKVYLDFKEKIPGDTKPVVDEVIVNWSL
;
A
#
# COMPACT_ATOMS: atom_id res chain seq x y z
N ARG A 1 25.27 48.45 48.62
CA ARG A 1 24.50 48.98 47.46
C ARG A 1 23.10 48.38 47.39
N ARG A 2 22.08 49.08 46.89
CA ARG A 2 20.71 48.57 46.69
C ARG A 2 20.37 48.32 45.22
N GLY A 3 19.43 47.42 44.96
CA GLY A 3 18.99 47.07 43.60
C GLY A 3 20.09 46.45 42.72
N HIS A 4 21.14 45.90 43.33
CA HIS A 4 22.05 45.00 42.64
C HIS A 4 21.36 43.64 42.49
N THR A 5 21.88 42.79 41.60
CA THR A 5 21.52 41.37 41.59
C THR A 5 22.70 40.54 42.03
N SER A 6 22.41 39.40 42.63
CA SER A 6 23.41 38.39 42.96
C SER A 6 22.91 37.03 42.49
N VAL A 7 23.82 36.24 41.92
CA VAL A 7 23.57 34.84 41.57
C VAL A 7 24.57 33.94 42.28
N TYR A 8 24.15 32.71 42.57
CA TYR A 8 25.01 31.70 43.17
C TYR A 8 25.47 30.72 42.07
N GLN A 9 26.78 30.62 41.89
CA GLN A 9 27.43 29.59 41.09
C GLN A 9 27.99 28.54 42.05
N GLY A 10 27.49 27.31 41.96
CA GLY A 10 28.05 26.18 42.69
C GLY A 10 28.06 24.94 41.81
N ASP A 11 29.25 24.43 41.52
CA ASP A 11 29.44 23.00 41.35
C ASP A 11 29.91 22.43 42.70
N PHE A 12 29.91 21.11 42.90
CA PHE A 12 30.20 20.52 44.22
C PHE A 12 31.63 20.82 44.76
N THR A 13 32.48 21.52 44.00
CA THR A 13 33.88 21.80 44.32
C THR A 13 34.21 23.29 44.48
N GLU A 14 33.51 24.21 43.80
CA GLU A 14 33.68 25.66 43.95
C GLU A 14 32.34 26.36 44.17
N LYS A 15 32.25 27.23 45.19
CA LYS A 15 31.04 27.98 45.51
C LYS A 15 31.31 29.47 45.50
N LYS A 16 30.60 30.20 44.64
CA LYS A 16 30.82 31.64 44.41
C LYS A 16 29.48 32.38 44.38
N MET A 17 29.42 33.54 45.02
CA MET A 17 28.35 34.51 44.79
C MET A 17 28.86 35.59 43.83
N ILE A 18 28.13 35.84 42.76
CA ILE A 18 28.45 36.85 41.76
C ILE A 18 27.45 37.98 41.87
N THR A 19 27.93 39.21 42.04
CA THR A 19 27.11 40.40 42.17
C THR A 19 27.40 41.38 41.05
N PHE A 20 26.36 41.91 40.42
CA PHE A 20 26.47 42.92 39.37
C PHE A 20 25.64 44.17 39.66
N GLY A 21 26.25 45.33 39.38
CA GLY A 21 25.61 46.63 39.34
C GLY A 21 25.04 47.11 40.67
N GLY A 22 23.95 47.88 40.63
CA GLY A 22 23.31 48.47 41.81
C GLY A 22 23.59 49.96 41.98
N TYR A 23 23.13 50.50 43.10
CA TYR A 23 23.20 51.94 43.41
C TYR A 23 23.53 52.20 44.88
N ASP A 24 24.44 53.13 45.14
CA ASP A 24 24.92 53.50 46.48
C ASP A 24 24.13 54.66 47.12
N GLY A 25 23.35 55.42 46.34
CA GLY A 25 22.75 56.68 46.80
C GLY A 25 23.05 57.85 45.87
N THR A 26 24.08 57.72 45.05
CA THR A 26 24.57 58.76 44.12
C THR A 26 24.84 58.18 42.74
N ASN A 27 25.58 57.06 42.67
CA ASN A 27 26.08 56.46 41.45
C ASN A 27 25.42 55.11 41.16
N HIS A 28 25.19 54.84 39.87
CA HIS A 28 24.86 53.50 39.39
C HIS A 28 26.16 52.81 39.00
N TYR A 29 26.23 51.51 39.24
CA TYR A 29 27.41 50.72 38.95
C TYR A 29 27.14 49.69 37.85
N ASN A 30 28.21 49.30 37.14
CA ASN A 30 28.28 48.14 36.24
C ASN A 30 29.50 47.26 36.58
N ASP A 31 30.02 47.36 37.80
CA ASP A 31 31.09 46.49 38.27
C ASP A 31 30.57 45.10 38.62
N VAL A 32 31.47 44.11 38.49
CA VAL A 32 31.21 42.73 38.85
C VAL A 32 32.08 42.38 40.05
N TRP A 33 31.46 41.79 41.07
CA TRP A 33 32.13 41.31 42.26
C TRP A 33 31.87 39.83 42.45
N LYS A 34 32.90 39.10 42.88
CA LYS A 34 32.83 37.69 43.24
C LYS A 34 33.14 37.54 44.73
N LEU A 35 32.29 36.83 45.45
CA LEU A 35 32.57 36.34 46.79
C LEU A 35 32.85 34.84 46.70
N ASP A 36 34.06 34.43 47.08
CA ASP A 36 34.35 33.00 47.28
C ASP A 36 33.73 32.55 48.60
N ILE A 37 32.89 31.52 48.55
CA ILE A 37 32.21 30.90 49.70
C ILE A 37 32.45 29.39 49.73
N THR A 38 33.53 28.93 49.09
CA THR A 38 33.87 27.51 49.00
C THR A 38 34.18 26.92 50.37
N THR A 39 34.94 27.67 51.19
CA THR A 39 35.29 27.31 52.57
C THR A 39 34.62 28.29 53.54
N PRO A 40 33.65 27.83 54.36
CA PRO A 40 33.01 28.68 55.36
C PRO A 40 34.03 29.32 56.32
N GLY A 41 33.89 30.62 56.57
CA GLY A 41 34.78 31.40 57.44
C GLY A 41 36.03 31.96 56.75
N SER A 42 36.22 31.71 55.45
CA SER A 42 37.30 32.31 54.65
C SER A 42 36.75 33.10 53.46
N GLU A 43 35.59 33.74 53.60
CA GLU A 43 34.92 34.42 52.50
C GLU A 43 35.70 35.65 52.03
N THR A 44 36.08 35.68 50.76
CA THR A 44 36.83 36.80 50.18
C THR A 44 36.13 37.42 48.99
N TRP A 45 35.93 38.74 49.04
CA TRP A 45 35.47 39.53 47.91
C TRP A 45 36.62 39.86 46.97
N THR A 46 36.40 39.68 45.68
CA THR A 46 37.32 40.10 44.62
C THR A 46 36.53 40.78 43.51
N GLN A 47 36.95 41.98 43.12
CA GLN A 47 36.40 42.63 41.94
C GLN A 47 36.90 41.91 40.70
N VAL A 48 35.99 41.63 39.77
CA VAL A 48 36.30 41.00 38.48
C VAL A 48 36.20 42.08 37.40
N THR A 49 37.13 42.06 36.45
CA THR A 49 37.10 42.91 35.26
C THR A 49 36.83 42.04 34.03
N PRO A 50 35.55 41.81 33.66
CA PRO A 50 35.22 41.02 32.48
C PRO A 50 35.71 41.69 31.20
N LEU A 51 36.03 40.86 30.20
CA LEU A 51 36.27 41.27 28.83
C LEU A 51 34.96 41.61 28.10
N GLY A 52 35.08 42.22 26.92
CA GLY A 52 33.95 42.62 26.09
C GLY A 52 33.32 43.95 26.54
N THR A 53 32.23 44.33 25.87
CA THR A 53 31.48 45.54 26.23
C THR A 53 30.58 45.22 27.40
N ALA A 54 30.80 45.88 28.54
CA ALA A 54 29.92 45.71 29.70
C ALA A 54 28.53 46.35 29.45
N PRO A 55 27.46 45.79 30.03
CA PRO A 55 26.18 46.46 30.09
C PRO A 55 26.31 47.83 30.77
N LEU A 56 25.48 48.79 30.36
CA LEU A 56 25.39 50.08 31.05
C LEU A 56 25.09 49.90 32.54
N ALA A 57 25.63 50.82 33.35
CA ALA A 57 25.41 50.86 34.79
C ALA A 57 23.92 50.89 35.14
N ARG A 58 23.49 49.97 36.00
CA ARG A 58 22.07 49.69 36.23
C ARG A 58 21.76 49.14 37.61
N ARG A 59 20.54 49.40 38.08
CA ARG A 59 19.93 48.80 39.27
C ARG A 59 18.54 48.25 38.95
N SER A 60 17.98 47.47 39.88
CA SER A 60 16.63 46.88 39.76
C SER A 60 16.45 46.07 38.48
N HIS A 61 17.55 45.49 37.97
CA HIS A 61 17.53 44.51 36.89
C HIS A 61 17.27 43.12 37.49
N SER A 62 16.92 42.15 36.64
CA SER A 62 16.81 40.75 37.02
C SER A 62 18.08 40.01 36.63
N ALA A 63 18.43 38.97 37.38
CA ALA A 63 19.51 38.07 37.01
C ALA A 63 19.18 36.63 37.36
N ILE A 64 19.66 35.71 36.51
CA ILE A 64 19.59 34.26 36.73
C ILE A 64 20.96 33.65 36.42
N TYR A 65 21.25 32.51 37.05
CA TYR A 65 22.38 31.66 36.70
C TYR A 65 21.90 30.51 35.81
N ASP A 66 22.57 30.32 34.69
CA ASP A 66 22.41 29.18 33.79
C ASP A 66 23.58 28.21 34.05
N PRO A 67 23.37 27.13 34.81
CA PRO A 67 24.44 26.19 35.17
C PRO A 67 24.93 25.36 34.00
N VAL A 68 24.10 25.14 32.97
CA VAL A 68 24.46 24.32 31.79
C VAL A 68 25.48 25.04 30.94
N ASN A 69 25.25 26.34 30.69
CA ASN A 69 26.16 27.16 29.88
C ASN A 69 27.13 27.99 30.74
N GLN A 70 27.14 27.78 32.06
CA GLN A 70 27.99 28.47 33.04
C GLN A 70 28.01 30.00 32.84
N ARG A 71 26.83 30.63 32.88
CA ARG A 71 26.70 32.08 32.65
C ARG A 71 25.65 32.73 33.55
N MET A 72 25.87 33.99 33.89
CA MET A 72 24.83 34.85 34.46
C MET A 72 24.10 35.55 33.32
N ILE A 73 22.78 35.47 33.29
CA ILE A 73 21.95 36.22 32.35
C ILE A 73 21.29 37.36 33.13
N ILE A 74 21.42 38.59 32.65
CA ILE A 74 20.72 39.75 33.17
C ILE A 74 19.74 40.30 32.15
N GLN A 75 18.65 40.88 32.65
CA GLN A 75 17.68 41.58 31.83
C GLN A 75 17.28 42.90 32.47
N ALA A 76 17.10 43.91 31.63
CA ALA A 76 16.45 45.16 31.97
C ALA A 76 17.16 45.94 33.08
N GLY A 77 16.39 46.68 33.88
CA GLY A 77 16.86 47.58 34.92
C GLY A 77 16.75 49.05 34.53
N ARG A 78 17.24 49.91 35.42
CA ARG A 78 17.29 51.35 35.17
C ARG A 78 18.67 51.94 35.48
N GLY A 79 19.10 52.87 34.63
CA GLY A 79 20.33 53.64 34.77
C GLY A 79 20.13 54.93 35.56
N THR A 80 20.90 55.96 35.22
CA THR A 80 20.89 57.29 35.86
C THR A 80 19.51 57.94 35.84
N LEU A 81 19.28 58.86 36.78
CA LEU A 81 17.95 59.41 37.07
C LEU A 81 17.49 60.53 36.12
N THR A 82 18.33 61.01 35.19
CA THR A 82 18.03 62.19 34.36
C THR A 82 18.60 62.10 32.92
N PRO A 83 17.74 61.84 31.91
CA PRO A 83 16.43 61.19 32.04
C PRO A 83 16.59 59.76 32.55
N VAL A 84 15.57 59.24 33.26
CA VAL A 84 15.59 57.84 33.72
C VAL A 84 15.64 56.91 32.50
N ASN A 85 16.76 56.21 32.33
CA ASN A 85 16.93 55.24 31.25
C ASN A 85 16.49 53.85 31.72
N PHE A 86 15.33 53.39 31.25
CA PHE A 86 14.90 52.00 31.43
C PHE A 86 15.43 51.15 30.29
N MET A 87 16.02 50.02 30.63
CA MET A 87 16.65 49.12 29.68
C MET A 87 15.74 47.91 29.45
N SER A 88 15.72 47.40 28.21
CA SER A 88 15.01 46.16 27.82
C SER A 88 15.96 45.11 27.23
N ASP A 89 17.26 45.38 27.29
CA ASP A 89 18.32 44.53 26.78
C ASP A 89 18.55 43.29 27.64
N PHE A 90 19.11 42.27 27.00
CA PHE A 90 19.61 41.06 27.66
C PHE A 90 21.13 41.01 27.52
N TRP A 91 21.79 40.56 28.58
CA TRP A 91 23.22 40.35 28.56
C TRP A 91 23.56 39.04 29.24
N GLN A 92 24.61 38.39 28.77
CA GLN A 92 25.22 37.26 29.44
C GLN A 92 26.64 37.62 29.90
N LEU A 93 27.01 37.13 31.07
CA LEU A 93 28.38 37.11 31.58
C LEU A 93 28.83 35.66 31.69
N THR A 94 29.88 35.27 30.97
CA THR A 94 30.46 33.94 31.14
C THR A 94 31.09 33.80 32.52
N LEU A 95 30.81 32.68 33.18
CA LEU A 95 31.25 32.34 34.54
C LEU A 95 32.04 31.02 34.52
N PRO A 96 33.21 30.97 33.88
CA PRO A 96 33.98 29.74 33.78
C PRO A 96 34.47 29.22 35.13
N THR A 97 34.53 27.88 35.27
CA THR A 97 35.03 27.18 36.46
C THR A 97 36.55 26.96 36.44
N SER A 98 37.22 27.10 35.29
CA SER A 98 38.69 27.07 35.22
C SER A 98 39.23 28.11 34.22
N THR A 99 40.23 28.88 34.71
CA THR A 99 41.20 29.82 34.07
C THR A 99 40.81 30.69 32.87
N SER A 100 39.61 30.62 32.32
CA SER A 100 39.18 31.51 31.25
C SER A 100 38.65 32.82 31.82
N SER A 101 38.82 33.88 31.03
CA SER A 101 38.37 35.22 31.40
C SER A 101 36.85 35.32 31.30
N TRP A 102 36.25 36.02 32.25
CA TRP A 102 34.83 36.34 32.22
C TRP A 102 34.58 37.35 31.10
N THR A 103 33.49 37.19 30.34
CA THR A 103 33.21 38.04 29.18
C THR A 103 31.74 38.44 29.15
N TRP A 104 31.46 39.72 28.97
CA TRP A 104 30.13 40.22 28.68
C TRP A 104 29.80 40.09 27.20
N THR A 105 28.58 39.65 26.91
CA THR A 105 28.04 39.63 25.54
C THR A 105 26.56 40.03 25.59
N GLN A 106 26.16 40.96 24.72
CA GLN A 106 24.74 41.29 24.56
C GLN A 106 24.03 40.14 23.87
N VAL A 107 22.88 39.73 24.41
CA VAL A 107 22.08 38.63 23.86
C VAL A 107 20.86 39.21 23.17
N ILE A 108 20.60 38.76 21.95
CA ILE A 108 19.33 38.99 21.25
C ILE A 108 18.62 37.64 21.26
N PRO A 109 17.57 37.46 22.08
CA PRO A 109 16.89 36.16 22.15
C PRO A 109 16.18 35.88 20.81
N ASP A 110 16.42 34.70 20.25
CA ASP A 110 15.70 34.25 19.06
C ASP A 110 14.19 34.13 19.37
N VAL A 111 13.37 34.80 18.56
CA VAL A 111 11.90 34.65 18.62
C VAL A 111 11.51 33.48 17.71
N TYR A 112 11.20 32.34 18.30
CA TYR A 112 10.65 31.21 17.56
C TYR A 112 9.17 31.45 17.24
N LEU A 113 8.86 31.79 15.99
CA LEU A 113 7.48 31.80 15.48
C LEU A 113 7.09 30.37 15.08
N ARG A 114 6.23 29.72 15.88
CA ARG A 114 5.63 28.43 15.47
C ARG A 114 4.49 28.72 14.49
N GLY A 115 4.65 28.26 13.25
CA GLY A 115 3.63 28.34 12.21
C GLY A 115 3.56 27.06 11.39
N SER A 116 2.37 26.74 10.88
CA SER A 116 2.16 25.67 9.91
C SER A 116 1.43 26.25 8.71
N VAL A 117 1.94 26.01 7.50
CA VAL A 117 1.29 26.43 6.25
C VAL A 117 0.91 25.16 5.48
N PRO A 118 -0.40 24.90 5.25
CA PRO A 118 -0.80 23.80 4.38
C PRO A 118 -0.39 24.12 2.94
N VAL A 119 0.32 23.19 2.31
CA VAL A 119 0.71 23.29 0.90
C VAL A 119 -0.17 22.35 0.09
N THR A 120 -0.88 22.87 -0.92
CA THR A 120 -1.76 22.12 -1.82
C THR A 120 -1.35 22.34 -3.27
N GLY A 121 -1.76 21.43 -4.18
CA GLY A 121 -1.52 21.59 -5.61
C GLY A 121 -0.11 21.25 -6.09
N LEU A 122 0.66 20.47 -5.32
CA LEU A 122 1.95 19.97 -5.75
C LEU A 122 1.79 18.84 -6.77
N THR A 123 2.62 18.87 -7.80
CA THR A 123 2.69 17.88 -8.87
C THR A 123 3.60 16.72 -8.46
N VAL A 124 3.09 15.49 -8.59
CA VAL A 124 3.87 14.27 -8.36
C VAL A 124 5.11 14.25 -9.25
N GLY A 125 6.23 13.78 -8.70
CA GLY A 125 7.51 13.68 -9.42
C GLY A 125 8.20 15.02 -9.64
N THR A 126 7.63 16.13 -9.15
CA THR A 126 8.26 17.44 -9.19
C THR A 126 9.03 17.69 -7.89
N SER A 127 10.24 18.23 -8.04
CA SER A 127 11.05 18.69 -6.92
C SER A 127 10.60 20.08 -6.48
N TYR A 128 10.43 20.25 -5.17
CA TYR A 128 10.05 21.52 -4.57
C TYR A 128 11.05 21.94 -3.50
N HIS A 129 11.13 23.25 -3.32
CA HIS A 129 11.80 23.92 -2.21
C HIS A 129 10.85 24.94 -1.59
N TRP A 130 11.14 25.39 -0.36
CA TRP A 130 10.39 26.46 0.28
C TRP A 130 11.32 27.50 0.91
N GLN A 131 10.85 28.75 0.98
CA GLN A 131 11.55 29.87 1.58
C GLN A 131 10.65 30.53 2.62
N ALA A 132 11.23 30.96 3.75
CA ALA A 132 10.54 31.69 4.80
C ALA A 132 11.29 32.98 5.15
N TRP A 133 10.55 34.07 5.39
CA TRP A 133 11.06 35.34 5.92
C TRP A 133 9.96 36.06 6.72
N ALA A 134 10.35 36.88 7.68
CA ALA A 134 9.45 37.76 8.40
C ALA A 134 9.38 39.12 7.70
N THR A 135 8.18 39.67 7.53
CA THR A 135 7.97 41.02 7.00
C THR A 135 7.51 41.94 8.13
N GLY A 136 7.96 43.20 8.14
CA GLY A 136 7.64 44.14 9.21
C GLY A 136 7.71 45.60 8.78
N THR A 137 6.94 46.46 9.44
CA THR A 137 6.79 47.88 9.07
C THR A 137 7.96 48.78 9.52
N SER A 138 8.84 48.30 10.41
CA SER A 138 9.86 49.14 11.06
C SER A 138 11.29 48.91 10.57
N SER A 139 11.58 47.82 9.84
CA SER A 139 12.96 47.48 9.44
C SER A 139 13.11 46.70 8.13
N GLY A 140 12.03 46.53 7.36
CA GLY A 140 12.03 45.75 6.12
C GLY A 140 11.91 44.24 6.38
N ASP A 141 12.09 43.45 5.32
CA ASP A 141 12.02 41.99 5.37
C ASP A 141 13.29 41.40 6.01
N SER A 142 13.14 40.33 6.80
CA SER A 142 14.28 39.56 7.28
C SER A 142 15.02 38.88 6.12
N ALA A 143 16.24 38.40 6.38
CA ALA A 143 16.89 37.49 5.45
C ALA A 143 15.99 36.28 5.16
N LYS A 144 15.89 35.90 3.89
CA LYS A 144 15.17 34.70 3.47
C LYS A 144 15.95 33.47 3.89
N THR A 145 15.27 32.54 4.55
CA THR A 145 15.81 31.22 4.87
C THR A 145 15.19 30.21 3.91
N ALA A 146 16.01 29.59 3.07
CA ALA A 146 15.58 28.54 2.15
C ALA A 146 15.77 27.15 2.77
N TYR A 147 14.86 26.23 2.45
CA TYR A 147 14.91 24.83 2.83
C TYR A 147 14.53 23.99 1.58
N GLY A 148 15.47 23.16 1.10
CA GLY A 148 15.46 22.63 -0.29
C GLY A 148 15.97 23.70 -1.27
N GLY A 149 16.60 23.35 -2.40
CA GLY A 149 17.40 24.33 -3.16
C GLY A 149 17.45 24.12 -4.68
N ASN A 150 17.07 25.18 -5.41
CA ASN A 150 17.29 25.35 -6.85
C ASN A 150 18.56 26.18 -7.16
N GLY A 151 19.72 25.80 -6.62
CA GLY A 151 21.01 26.33 -7.08
C GLY A 151 21.41 27.73 -6.59
N ASP A 152 20.73 28.30 -5.61
CA ASP A 152 21.26 29.44 -4.86
C ASP A 152 22.35 28.91 -3.89
N ALA A 153 23.62 29.26 -4.11
CA ALA A 153 24.76 28.76 -3.33
C ALA A 153 24.79 29.28 -1.86
N PRO A 154 25.59 28.65 -0.96
CA PRO A 154 25.42 27.38 -0.25
C PRO A 154 24.64 27.54 1.10
N PRO A 155 24.06 26.48 1.71
CA PRO A 155 24.36 25.06 1.54
C PRO A 155 23.34 24.29 0.68
N ALA A 156 23.84 23.33 -0.08
CA ALA A 156 23.06 22.41 -0.91
C ALA A 156 22.02 21.65 -0.06
N GLY A 157 20.77 22.11 -0.15
CA GLY A 157 19.63 21.57 0.59
C GLY A 157 18.80 20.63 -0.27
N VAL A 158 18.49 19.47 0.28
CA VAL A 158 17.68 18.38 -0.28
C VAL A 158 16.32 18.91 -0.78
N ASP A 159 16.10 18.92 -2.09
CA ASP A 159 14.76 19.07 -2.65
C ASP A 159 13.87 17.93 -2.14
N PHE A 160 12.63 18.25 -1.77
CA PHE A 160 11.65 17.20 -1.50
C PHE A 160 10.86 16.91 -2.78
N THR A 161 10.64 15.64 -3.05
CA THR A 161 9.79 15.20 -4.16
C THR A 161 8.47 14.70 -3.62
N VAL A 162 7.39 15.00 -4.33
CA VAL A 162 6.08 14.40 -4.06
C VAL A 162 6.04 13.05 -4.76
N SER A 163 6.01 11.96 -3.99
CA SER A 163 5.82 10.60 -4.51
C SER A 163 4.38 10.15 -4.27
N LEU A 164 3.85 9.37 -5.21
CA LEU A 164 2.63 8.61 -4.97
C LEU A 164 2.97 7.41 -4.07
N PRO A 165 2.04 6.91 -3.26
CA PRO A 165 2.22 5.62 -2.61
C PRO A 165 2.34 4.49 -3.66
N PRO A 166 3.07 3.40 -3.37
CA PRO A 166 3.11 2.23 -4.25
C PRO A 166 1.70 1.68 -4.55
N PRO A 167 1.50 1.01 -5.69
CA PRO A 167 0.26 0.29 -5.95
C PRO A 167 0.04 -0.81 -4.89
N THR A 168 -1.19 -1.24 -4.71
CA THR A 168 -1.50 -2.51 -4.04
C THR A 168 -2.38 -3.36 -4.94
N ILE A 169 -2.36 -4.68 -4.76
CA ILE A 169 -3.21 -5.62 -5.52
C ILE A 169 -3.93 -6.49 -4.51
N THR A 170 -5.25 -6.56 -4.63
CA THR A 170 -6.09 -7.40 -3.77
C THR A 170 -6.70 -8.57 -4.53
N ALA A 171 -6.97 -8.42 -5.84
CA ALA A 171 -7.52 -9.49 -6.66
C ALA A 171 -7.23 -9.31 -8.16
N ILE A 172 -7.29 -10.41 -8.90
CA ILE A 172 -7.34 -10.48 -10.37
C ILE A 172 -8.50 -11.41 -10.76
N ASN A 173 -9.28 -11.07 -11.79
CA ASN A 173 -10.42 -11.87 -12.23
C ASN A 173 -10.43 -12.08 -13.76
N PRO A 174 -10.52 -13.33 -14.26
CA PRO A 174 -10.42 -14.56 -13.48
C PRO A 174 -9.05 -14.69 -12.80
N ASN A 175 -8.98 -15.42 -11.69
CA ASN A 175 -7.72 -15.72 -10.99
C ASN A 175 -7.09 -17.05 -11.44
N GLU A 176 -7.61 -17.66 -12.49
CA GLU A 176 -7.06 -18.88 -13.07
C GLU A 176 -7.33 -18.95 -14.58
N GLY A 177 -6.49 -19.69 -15.30
CA GLY A 177 -6.61 -19.87 -16.75
C GLY A 177 -5.93 -21.15 -17.25
N GLY A 178 -6.50 -21.75 -18.29
CA GLY A 178 -5.92 -22.90 -18.98
C GLY A 178 -4.78 -22.47 -19.90
N ASN A 179 -3.67 -23.19 -19.90
CA ASN A 179 -2.49 -22.88 -20.72
C ASN A 179 -2.63 -23.27 -22.21
N ASN A 180 -3.85 -23.42 -22.71
CA ASN A 180 -4.17 -23.78 -24.10
C ASN A 180 -4.45 -22.56 -24.99
N ALA A 181 -4.64 -21.37 -24.41
CA ALA A 181 -4.91 -20.12 -25.10
C ALA A 181 -4.61 -18.91 -24.21
N PRO A 182 -4.56 -17.68 -24.76
CA PRO A 182 -4.58 -16.46 -23.96
C PRO A 182 -5.83 -16.35 -23.09
N VAL A 183 -5.68 -15.74 -21.90
CA VAL A 183 -6.79 -15.49 -20.96
C VAL A 183 -7.13 -14.00 -20.92
N SER A 184 -8.43 -13.70 -21.05
CA SER A 184 -8.96 -12.34 -20.85
C SER A 184 -9.17 -12.08 -19.36
N ILE A 185 -8.46 -11.08 -18.85
CA ILE A 185 -8.58 -10.55 -17.49
C ILE A 185 -9.62 -9.44 -17.48
N THR A 186 -10.76 -9.74 -16.87
CA THR A 186 -11.89 -8.82 -16.74
C THR A 186 -11.63 -7.71 -15.72
N SER A 187 -10.87 -7.99 -14.65
CA SER A 187 -10.53 -6.97 -13.67
C SER A 187 -9.26 -7.27 -12.87
N VAL A 188 -8.58 -6.21 -12.45
CA VAL A 188 -7.56 -6.23 -11.38
C VAL A 188 -7.96 -5.17 -10.36
N ALA A 189 -8.10 -5.57 -9.10
CA ALA A 189 -8.50 -4.70 -8.00
C ALA A 189 -7.32 -4.39 -7.08
N GLY A 190 -7.29 -3.17 -6.54
CA GLY A 190 -6.18 -2.69 -5.72
C GLY A 190 -6.33 -1.25 -5.26
N THR A 191 -5.20 -0.59 -4.98
CA THR A 191 -5.15 0.85 -4.67
C THR A 191 -3.97 1.51 -5.36
N ASN A 192 -4.03 2.84 -5.49
CA ASN A 192 -2.96 3.69 -6.02
C ASN A 192 -2.53 3.34 -7.45
N PHE A 193 -3.42 2.79 -8.29
CA PHE A 193 -3.14 2.69 -9.72
C PHE A 193 -3.11 4.08 -10.36
N VAL A 194 -2.28 4.26 -11.37
CA VAL A 194 -2.01 5.56 -11.99
C VAL A 194 -2.16 5.50 -13.51
N SER A 195 -2.65 6.60 -14.10
CA SER A 195 -2.78 6.79 -15.55
C SER A 195 -2.02 8.04 -16.03
N THR A 196 -0.72 7.94 -16.28
CA THR A 196 0.08 9.07 -16.82
C THR A 196 1.31 8.59 -17.59
N PRO A 197 1.67 9.28 -18.68
CA PRO A 197 1.33 8.93 -20.07
C PRO A 197 1.60 7.46 -20.50
N THR A 198 2.37 6.70 -19.73
CA THR A 198 2.41 5.24 -19.80
C THR A 198 1.34 4.67 -18.87
N MET A 199 0.78 3.52 -19.21
CA MET A 199 -0.26 2.92 -18.38
C MET A 199 0.37 1.99 -17.34
N THR A 200 -0.28 1.86 -16.18
CA THR A 200 0.00 0.78 -15.22
C THR A 200 0.05 -0.57 -15.95
N THR A 201 1.16 -1.30 -15.80
CA THR A 201 1.38 -2.59 -16.48
C THR A 201 1.15 -3.76 -15.54
N VAL A 202 0.73 -4.90 -16.09
CA VAL A 202 0.50 -6.14 -15.35
C VAL A 202 1.32 -7.26 -15.98
N LYS A 203 1.94 -8.11 -15.16
CA LYS A 203 2.62 -9.33 -15.62
C LYS A 203 2.43 -10.48 -14.63
N LEU A 204 2.53 -11.71 -15.12
CA LEU A 204 2.60 -12.90 -14.28
C LEU A 204 4.06 -13.33 -14.18
N ILE A 205 4.52 -13.66 -12.96
CA ILE A 205 5.87 -14.17 -12.74
C ILE A 205 5.86 -15.48 -11.95
N LYS A 206 6.81 -16.34 -12.27
CA LYS A 206 7.09 -17.58 -11.53
C LYS A 206 8.59 -17.82 -11.55
N SER A 207 9.16 -18.11 -10.38
CA SER A 207 10.61 -18.34 -10.26
C SER A 207 11.08 -19.44 -11.22
N GLY A 208 12.20 -19.21 -11.89
CA GLY A 208 12.77 -20.12 -12.89
C GLY A 208 12.05 -20.19 -14.23
N ASN A 209 11.05 -19.34 -14.49
CA ASN A 209 10.30 -19.29 -15.75
C ASN A 209 10.32 -17.86 -16.34
N PRO A 210 10.16 -17.71 -17.67
CA PRO A 210 10.02 -16.40 -18.29
C PRO A 210 8.80 -15.63 -17.74
N ASP A 211 8.94 -14.31 -17.59
CA ASP A 211 7.84 -13.41 -17.25
C ASP A 211 6.78 -13.42 -18.36
N ILE A 212 5.50 -13.44 -17.99
CA ILE A 212 4.38 -13.36 -18.93
C ILE A 212 3.81 -11.94 -18.87
N PRO A 213 4.13 -11.06 -19.85
CA PRO A 213 3.53 -9.73 -19.90
C PRO A 213 2.05 -9.84 -20.27
N CYS A 214 1.21 -9.08 -19.57
CA CYS A 214 -0.20 -8.94 -19.93
C CYS A 214 -0.42 -7.57 -20.60
N ALA A 215 -1.16 -7.56 -21.70
CA ALA A 215 -1.37 -6.39 -22.54
C ALA A 215 -2.84 -5.96 -22.55
N GLY A 216 -3.12 -4.77 -23.10
CA GLY A 216 -4.50 -4.35 -23.41
C GLY A 216 -5.35 -3.87 -22.24
N PHE A 217 -4.78 -3.72 -21.04
CA PHE A 217 -5.54 -3.20 -19.90
C PHE A 217 -6.13 -1.81 -20.17
N THR A 218 -7.25 -1.50 -19.53
CA THR A 218 -7.87 -0.19 -19.46
C THR A 218 -7.77 0.32 -18.03
N PHE A 219 -7.32 1.56 -17.83
CA PHE A 219 -7.40 2.20 -16.52
C PHE A 219 -8.83 2.66 -16.24
N ILE A 220 -9.44 2.12 -15.18
CA ILE A 220 -10.80 2.50 -14.77
C ILE A 220 -10.76 3.54 -13.64
N SER A 221 -9.93 3.29 -12.61
CA SER A 221 -9.72 4.21 -11.50
C SER A 221 -8.43 3.88 -10.78
N SER A 222 -8.08 4.68 -9.76
CA SER A 222 -6.96 4.37 -8.86
C SER A 222 -7.11 3.05 -8.09
N THR A 223 -8.23 2.35 -8.23
CA THR A 223 -8.51 1.07 -7.56
C THR A 223 -8.84 -0.07 -8.52
N ALA A 224 -8.93 0.18 -9.82
CA ALA A 224 -9.36 -0.82 -10.79
C ALA A 224 -8.72 -0.68 -12.18
N LEU A 225 -8.31 -1.81 -12.75
CA LEU A 225 -7.97 -2.01 -14.17
C LEU A 225 -8.91 -3.06 -14.78
N SER A 226 -9.19 -3.01 -16.08
CA SER A 226 -10.02 -3.99 -16.81
C SER A 226 -9.42 -4.38 -18.16
N ASP A 227 -10.04 -5.34 -18.86
CA ASP A 227 -9.82 -5.68 -20.28
C ASP A 227 -8.41 -6.15 -20.65
N GLY A 228 -7.62 -6.61 -19.68
CA GLY A 228 -6.29 -7.16 -19.94
C GLY A 228 -6.32 -8.52 -20.62
N ILE A 229 -5.24 -8.87 -21.31
CA ILE A 229 -5.02 -10.20 -21.88
C ILE A 229 -3.63 -10.68 -21.47
N CYS A 230 -3.55 -11.86 -20.88
CA CYS A 230 -2.29 -12.53 -20.59
C CYS A 230 -2.15 -13.75 -21.52
N ASP A 231 -1.09 -13.79 -22.34
CA ASP A 231 -0.83 -14.98 -23.15
C ASP A 231 -0.12 -16.05 -22.31
N ILE A 232 -0.92 -16.97 -21.76
CA ILE A 232 -0.46 -18.07 -20.92
C ILE A 232 -0.26 -19.38 -21.71
N THR A 233 -0.25 -19.31 -23.04
CA THR A 233 -0.15 -20.49 -23.90
C THR A 233 1.15 -21.23 -23.62
N SER A 234 1.06 -22.53 -23.33
CA SER A 234 2.20 -23.40 -22.98
C SER A 234 2.98 -22.99 -21.71
N ALA A 235 2.47 -22.04 -20.92
CA ALA A 235 3.08 -21.68 -19.65
C ALA A 235 3.00 -22.85 -18.65
N LEU A 236 4.00 -22.93 -17.75
CA LEU A 236 4.06 -23.94 -16.71
C LEU A 236 2.88 -23.80 -15.74
N ILE A 237 2.27 -24.92 -15.38
CA ILE A 237 1.14 -24.97 -14.44
C ILE A 237 1.51 -24.56 -13.01
N GLY A 238 0.48 -24.34 -12.19
CA GLY A 238 0.55 -23.97 -10.79
C GLY A 238 0.41 -22.47 -10.55
N ALA A 239 0.76 -22.05 -9.34
CA ALA A 239 0.64 -20.66 -8.91
C ALA A 239 1.71 -19.75 -9.58
N TRP A 240 1.26 -18.58 -9.99
CA TRP A 240 2.02 -17.45 -10.51
C TRP A 240 1.69 -16.21 -9.68
N ASN A 241 2.69 -15.36 -9.43
CA ASN A 241 2.47 -14.08 -8.79
C ASN A 241 2.00 -13.06 -9.83
N VAL A 242 1.09 -12.18 -9.46
CA VAL A 242 0.69 -11.05 -10.30
C VAL A 242 1.50 -9.84 -9.86
N ILE A 243 2.19 -9.20 -10.79
CA ILE A 243 2.89 -7.94 -10.54
C ILE A 243 2.16 -6.83 -11.26
N VAL A 244 1.93 -5.74 -10.54
CA VAL A 244 1.45 -4.46 -11.09
C VAL A 244 2.55 -3.43 -10.91
N THR A 245 2.92 -2.75 -12.00
CA THR A 245 3.93 -1.68 -12.03
C THR A 245 3.28 -0.40 -12.50
N ASN A 246 3.30 0.64 -11.66
CA ASN A 246 2.89 1.98 -12.02
C ASN A 246 3.94 2.67 -12.93
N PRO A 247 3.58 3.75 -13.64
CA PRO A 247 4.50 4.53 -14.48
C PRO A 247 5.75 5.07 -13.77
N ASP A 248 5.67 5.28 -12.46
CA ASP A 248 6.78 5.72 -11.59
C ASP A 248 7.70 4.57 -11.13
N ALA A 249 7.57 3.40 -11.76
CA ALA A 249 8.29 2.16 -11.48
C ALA A 249 8.01 1.55 -10.09
N GLN A 250 7.07 2.10 -9.31
CA GLN A 250 6.64 1.45 -8.08
C GLN A 250 5.82 0.20 -8.42
N THR A 251 6.09 -0.87 -7.66
CA THR A 251 5.51 -2.18 -7.91
C THR A 251 4.79 -2.73 -6.70
N SER A 252 3.87 -3.65 -6.97
CA SER A 252 3.29 -4.53 -5.97
C SER A 252 3.15 -5.94 -6.51
N THR A 253 3.08 -6.91 -5.60
CA THR A 253 3.00 -8.32 -5.95
C THR A 253 1.84 -8.97 -5.19
N LEU A 254 0.90 -9.55 -5.92
CA LEU A 254 -0.07 -10.50 -5.37
C LEU A 254 0.53 -11.91 -5.49
N THR A 255 1.06 -12.41 -4.37
CA THR A 255 1.71 -13.73 -4.31
C THR A 255 0.69 -14.83 -4.58
N GLY A 256 0.97 -15.72 -5.54
CA GLY A 256 0.07 -16.79 -5.96
C GLY A 256 -1.29 -16.31 -6.48
N GLY A 257 -1.39 -15.04 -6.92
CA GLY A 257 -2.64 -14.41 -7.31
C GLY A 257 -3.30 -15.00 -8.57
N PHE A 258 -2.54 -15.73 -9.40
CA PHE A 258 -3.05 -16.35 -10.61
C PHE A 258 -2.61 -17.83 -10.72
N THR A 259 -3.53 -18.73 -11.03
CA THR A 259 -3.22 -20.16 -11.22
C THR A 259 -3.33 -20.57 -12.69
N ILE A 260 -2.23 -21.04 -13.26
CA ILE A 260 -2.22 -21.64 -14.60
C ILE A 260 -2.46 -23.14 -14.46
N TYR A 261 -3.35 -23.72 -15.26
CA TYR A 261 -3.63 -25.15 -15.27
C TYR A 261 -3.56 -25.75 -16.66
N PHE A 262 -3.31 -27.05 -16.74
CA PHE A 262 -3.46 -27.80 -17.98
C PHE A 262 -4.93 -28.15 -18.17
N ALA A 263 -5.54 -27.61 -19.22
CA ALA A 263 -6.93 -27.91 -19.55
C ALA A 263 -6.99 -29.15 -20.43
N VAL A 264 -7.53 -30.25 -19.91
CA VAL A 264 -7.79 -31.47 -20.67
C VAL A 264 -9.28 -31.65 -20.81
N THR A 265 -9.76 -31.77 -22.04
CA THR A 265 -11.15 -32.15 -22.31
C THR A 265 -11.18 -33.47 -23.07
N GLY A 266 -12.13 -34.33 -22.73
CA GLY A 266 -12.38 -35.60 -23.39
C GLY A 266 -13.87 -35.82 -23.57
N SER A 267 -14.26 -36.56 -24.61
CA SER A 267 -15.66 -36.98 -24.74
C SER A 267 -15.78 -38.39 -25.30
N LEU A 268 -16.83 -39.09 -24.88
CA LEU A 268 -17.17 -40.43 -25.32
C LEU A 268 -18.66 -40.50 -25.63
N ILE A 269 -19.03 -41.15 -26.73
CA ILE A 269 -20.42 -41.46 -27.07
C ILE A 269 -20.65 -42.94 -26.83
N SER A 270 -21.70 -43.28 -26.09
CA SER A 270 -22.09 -44.67 -25.82
C SER A 270 -22.48 -45.43 -27.09
N SER A 271 -22.62 -46.75 -27.00
CA SER A 271 -23.39 -47.52 -27.98
C SER A 271 -24.87 -47.10 -27.99
N THR A 272 -25.63 -47.53 -28.99
CA THR A 272 -27.09 -47.42 -28.99
C THR A 272 -27.69 -48.42 -28.01
N PHE A 273 -28.58 -47.94 -27.14
CA PHE A 273 -29.40 -48.77 -26.27
C PHE A 273 -30.84 -48.79 -26.77
N ASP A 274 -31.50 -49.95 -26.71
CA ASP A 274 -32.91 -50.15 -27.02
C ASP A 274 -33.65 -50.48 -25.72
N THR A 275 -34.69 -49.70 -25.40
CA THR A 275 -35.50 -49.93 -24.19
C THR A 275 -36.44 -51.12 -24.32
N GLY A 276 -36.65 -51.64 -25.53
CA GLY A 276 -37.55 -52.75 -25.83
C GLY A 276 -39.03 -52.36 -25.94
N TYR A 277 -39.39 -51.12 -25.59
CA TYR A 277 -40.77 -50.63 -25.68
C TYR A 277 -41.02 -49.94 -27.02
N THR A 278 -41.87 -50.54 -27.85
CA THR A 278 -42.15 -50.08 -29.23
C THR A 278 -42.80 -48.69 -29.29
N SER A 279 -43.61 -48.34 -28.29
CA SER A 279 -44.19 -47.00 -28.14
C SER A 279 -43.21 -45.98 -27.53
N GLY A 280 -42.01 -46.42 -27.17
CA GLY A 280 -41.02 -45.64 -26.45
C GLY A 280 -41.30 -45.53 -24.95
N VAL A 281 -40.38 -44.89 -24.24
CA VAL A 281 -40.43 -44.59 -22.81
C VAL A 281 -40.23 -43.10 -22.56
N SER A 282 -40.38 -42.69 -21.32
CA SER A 282 -40.00 -41.37 -20.81
C SER A 282 -38.72 -41.48 -19.99
N PHE A 283 -37.63 -40.86 -20.46
CA PHE A 283 -36.36 -40.82 -19.72
C PHE A 283 -36.44 -39.82 -18.55
N ASN A 284 -36.09 -40.28 -17.36
CA ASN A 284 -36.32 -39.58 -16.09
C ASN A 284 -35.04 -38.99 -15.51
N SER A 285 -33.95 -39.75 -15.50
CA SER A 285 -32.68 -39.30 -14.93
C SER A 285 -31.49 -40.01 -15.53
N ILE A 286 -30.34 -39.34 -15.52
CA ILE A 286 -29.03 -39.92 -15.78
C ILE A 286 -28.18 -39.85 -14.51
N MET A 287 -27.53 -40.95 -14.18
CA MET A 287 -26.64 -41.09 -13.03
C MET A 287 -25.33 -41.67 -13.54
N TRP A 288 -24.24 -41.43 -12.82
CA TRP A 288 -22.96 -42.04 -13.14
C TRP A 288 -22.19 -42.41 -11.86
N ARG A 289 -21.26 -43.36 -12.01
CA ARG A 289 -20.30 -43.74 -10.98
C ARG A 289 -18.89 -43.62 -11.51
N GLY A 290 -17.97 -43.25 -10.64
CA GLY A 290 -16.56 -43.10 -10.96
C GLY A 290 -15.87 -42.13 -10.02
N ASN A 291 -14.80 -41.51 -10.48
CA ASN A 291 -14.04 -40.51 -9.74
C ASN A 291 -14.16 -39.15 -10.48
N PRO A 292 -14.69 -38.08 -9.89
CA PRO A 292 -14.74 -36.77 -10.54
C PRO A 292 -13.34 -36.14 -10.75
N GLY A 293 -12.32 -36.65 -10.06
CA GLY A 293 -10.98 -36.08 -10.11
C GLY A 293 -10.86 -34.79 -9.29
N THR A 294 -9.66 -34.21 -9.24
CA THR A 294 -9.41 -32.96 -8.52
C THR A 294 -9.86 -31.77 -9.37
N GLY A 295 -11.01 -31.17 -9.04
CA GLY A 295 -11.53 -30.00 -9.77
C GLY A 295 -11.87 -30.28 -11.24
N GLY A 296 -12.03 -31.55 -11.61
CA GLY A 296 -12.61 -31.97 -12.87
C GLY A 296 -14.14 -31.97 -12.80
N SER A 297 -14.80 -31.92 -13.95
CA SER A 297 -16.26 -31.99 -14.05
C SER A 297 -16.68 -33.03 -15.07
N VAL A 298 -17.73 -33.77 -14.75
CA VAL A 298 -18.36 -34.75 -15.63
C VAL A 298 -19.71 -34.21 -16.10
N LYS A 299 -19.93 -34.21 -17.41
CA LYS A 299 -21.11 -33.63 -18.04
C LYS A 299 -21.71 -34.61 -19.03
N PHE A 300 -23.03 -34.58 -19.17
CA PHE A 300 -23.77 -35.48 -20.05
C PHE A 300 -24.67 -34.73 -21.04
N GLN A 301 -24.88 -35.35 -22.19
CA GLN A 301 -25.99 -35.07 -23.08
C GLN A 301 -26.66 -36.37 -23.48
N LEU A 302 -27.95 -36.32 -23.77
CA LEU A 302 -28.73 -37.49 -24.19
C LEU A 302 -29.21 -37.32 -25.62
N GLY A 303 -28.99 -38.35 -26.43
CA GLY A 303 -29.64 -38.51 -27.72
C GLY A 303 -30.70 -39.61 -27.63
N SER A 304 -31.86 -39.39 -28.25
CA SER A 304 -32.98 -40.33 -28.14
C SER A 304 -33.85 -40.34 -29.40
N SER A 305 -34.39 -41.49 -29.78
CA SER A 305 -35.20 -41.65 -30.99
C SER A 305 -36.29 -42.71 -30.83
N ASN A 306 -37.36 -42.56 -31.61
CA ASN A 306 -38.40 -43.59 -31.76
C ASN A 306 -38.52 -44.11 -33.20
N CYS A 307 -37.52 -43.80 -34.04
CA CYS A 307 -37.59 -44.13 -35.45
C CYS A 307 -37.31 -45.62 -35.69
N PRO A 308 -37.86 -46.22 -36.76
CA PRO A 308 -37.63 -47.63 -37.07
C PRO A 308 -36.13 -47.98 -37.23
N ASN A 309 -35.35 -47.04 -37.74
CA ASN A 309 -33.90 -47.13 -37.91
C ASN A 309 -33.10 -46.66 -36.68
N GLY A 310 -33.74 -46.39 -35.54
CA GLY A 310 -33.06 -45.76 -34.39
C GLY A 310 -31.98 -46.60 -33.71
N ALA A 311 -31.94 -47.90 -34.00
CA ALA A 311 -30.83 -48.76 -33.62
C ALA A 311 -29.51 -48.36 -34.33
N THR A 312 -29.59 -47.89 -35.57
CA THR A 312 -28.43 -47.68 -36.46
C THR A 312 -28.27 -46.25 -36.95
N ASN A 313 -29.35 -45.54 -37.29
CA ASN A 313 -29.32 -44.18 -37.86
C ASN A 313 -30.52 -43.26 -37.48
N PRO A 314 -30.53 -42.63 -36.31
CA PRO A 314 -31.50 -41.59 -35.90
C PRO A 314 -30.79 -40.23 -35.74
N PRO A 315 -31.32 -39.13 -35.17
CA PRO A 315 -32.43 -38.94 -34.21
C PRO A 315 -33.82 -38.85 -34.85
N ASP A 316 -33.91 -38.31 -36.07
CA ASP A 316 -35.16 -38.17 -36.81
C ASP A 316 -35.43 -39.41 -37.69
N CYS A 317 -36.64 -39.49 -38.27
CA CYS A 317 -37.05 -40.68 -39.03
C CYS A 317 -36.83 -40.54 -40.54
N LEU A 318 -36.21 -39.45 -41.00
CA LEU A 318 -36.13 -39.07 -42.43
C LEU A 318 -34.73 -38.59 -42.83
N THR A 319 -34.10 -37.73 -42.02
CA THR A 319 -32.84 -37.01 -42.24
C THR A 319 -32.04 -36.83 -40.94
N GLY A 320 -31.22 -37.80 -40.54
CA GLY A 320 -30.45 -37.69 -39.29
C GLY A 320 -29.32 -38.69 -39.19
N SER A 321 -28.37 -38.44 -38.28
CA SER A 321 -27.33 -39.38 -37.89
C SER A 321 -26.94 -39.19 -36.43
N TRP A 322 -26.66 -40.28 -35.72
CA TRP A 322 -26.04 -40.23 -34.40
C TRP A 322 -24.68 -39.54 -34.37
N SER A 323 -24.05 -39.32 -35.53
CA SER A 323 -22.82 -38.55 -35.64
C SER A 323 -23.06 -37.03 -35.61
N ASP A 324 -24.29 -36.58 -35.81
CA ASP A 324 -24.64 -35.15 -35.74
C ASP A 324 -24.69 -34.69 -34.26
N PRO A 325 -23.88 -33.68 -33.86
CA PRO A 325 -23.94 -33.10 -32.53
C PRO A 325 -25.33 -32.63 -32.09
N SER A 326 -26.18 -32.19 -33.03
CA SER A 326 -27.55 -31.73 -32.74
C SER A 326 -28.45 -32.84 -32.18
N SER A 327 -28.04 -34.11 -32.36
CA SER A 327 -28.74 -35.29 -31.84
C SER A 327 -28.66 -35.45 -30.34
N TYR A 328 -27.72 -34.77 -29.68
CA TYR A 328 -27.47 -34.87 -28.24
C TYR A 328 -27.88 -33.58 -27.56
N LEU A 329 -28.89 -33.64 -26.71
CA LEU A 329 -29.49 -32.49 -26.07
C LEU A 329 -29.14 -32.47 -24.58
N GLY A 330 -28.90 -31.27 -24.06
CA GLY A 330 -28.86 -31.02 -22.62
C GLY A 330 -30.20 -30.51 -22.06
N PRO A 331 -30.21 -30.00 -20.82
CA PRO A 331 -31.42 -29.59 -20.11
C PRO A 331 -32.30 -28.55 -20.81
N ASN A 332 -31.72 -27.69 -21.65
CA ASN A 332 -32.48 -26.67 -22.37
C ASN A 332 -32.92 -27.11 -23.79
N GLY A 333 -32.72 -28.38 -24.14
CA GLY A 333 -33.10 -28.92 -25.45
C GLY A 333 -32.17 -28.51 -26.59
N THR A 334 -30.95 -28.06 -26.29
CA THR A 334 -29.94 -27.67 -27.30
C THR A 334 -28.66 -28.50 -27.13
N PRO A 335 -27.83 -28.58 -28.19
CA PRO A 335 -26.52 -29.26 -28.12
C PRO A 335 -25.45 -28.46 -27.34
N ASN A 336 -25.78 -27.27 -26.82
CA ASN A 336 -24.84 -26.42 -26.09
C ASN A 336 -25.08 -26.43 -24.57
N SER A 337 -26.10 -27.14 -24.07
CA SER A 337 -26.30 -27.35 -22.64
C SER A 337 -25.91 -28.76 -22.23
N PHE A 338 -25.67 -28.95 -20.93
CA PHE A 338 -25.19 -30.20 -20.37
C PHE A 338 -25.90 -30.52 -19.06
N TYR A 339 -26.18 -31.79 -18.83
CA TYR A 339 -26.57 -32.31 -17.52
C TYR A 339 -25.30 -32.47 -16.67
N SER A 340 -25.19 -31.76 -15.55
CA SER A 340 -24.05 -31.83 -14.63
C SER A 340 -24.47 -31.52 -13.20
N SER A 341 -23.73 -32.02 -12.20
CA SER A 341 -23.90 -31.62 -10.80
C SER A 341 -23.24 -30.26 -10.53
N THR A 342 -23.85 -29.43 -9.68
CA THR A 342 -23.32 -28.10 -9.30
C THR A 342 -22.17 -28.16 -8.28
N THR A 343 -21.99 -29.32 -7.66
CA THR A 343 -20.92 -29.66 -6.72
C THR A 343 -20.47 -31.07 -7.10
N ASP A 344 -19.21 -31.28 -7.48
CA ASP A 344 -18.65 -32.60 -7.87
C ASP A 344 -18.58 -33.61 -6.71
N ILE A 345 -19.73 -33.91 -6.10
CA ILE A 345 -19.98 -35.01 -5.19
C ILE A 345 -21.35 -35.58 -5.59
N GLY A 346 -21.35 -36.38 -6.65
CA GLY A 346 -22.55 -36.99 -7.22
C GLY A 346 -22.29 -38.41 -7.72
N ILE A 347 -21.37 -39.13 -7.08
CA ILE A 347 -21.20 -40.57 -7.34
C ILE A 347 -22.51 -41.24 -6.90
N GLY A 348 -23.37 -41.56 -7.87
CA GLY A 348 -24.64 -42.23 -7.60
C GLY A 348 -25.87 -41.37 -7.32
N GLU A 349 -25.83 -40.04 -7.53
CA GLU A 349 -27.05 -39.20 -7.47
C GLU A 349 -27.67 -38.99 -8.86
N PRO A 350 -29.00 -39.10 -9.02
CA PRO A 350 -29.65 -38.97 -10.32
C PRO A 350 -29.77 -37.49 -10.75
N LEU A 351 -29.19 -37.15 -11.90
CA LEU A 351 -29.41 -35.88 -12.59
C LEU A 351 -30.74 -35.94 -13.36
N PRO A 352 -31.72 -35.08 -13.07
CA PRO A 352 -33.00 -35.09 -13.77
C PRO A 352 -32.85 -34.82 -15.26
N ILE A 353 -33.42 -35.68 -16.10
CA ILE A 353 -33.53 -35.47 -17.54
C ILE A 353 -34.81 -34.69 -17.80
N VAL A 354 -34.74 -33.68 -18.66
CA VAL A 354 -35.92 -32.92 -19.07
C VAL A 354 -36.74 -33.77 -20.05
N THR A 355 -37.75 -34.46 -19.50
CA THR A 355 -38.54 -35.48 -20.22
C THR A 355 -39.20 -34.95 -21.49
N ALA A 356 -39.51 -33.65 -21.57
CA ALA A 356 -40.12 -33.06 -22.77
C ALA A 356 -39.30 -33.29 -24.05
N HIS A 357 -37.97 -33.36 -23.95
CA HIS A 357 -37.06 -33.63 -25.08
C HIS A 357 -36.90 -35.12 -25.38
N HIS A 358 -37.24 -35.98 -24.42
CA HIS A 358 -36.89 -37.40 -24.42
C HIS A 358 -38.09 -38.33 -24.08
N LYS A 359 -39.33 -37.86 -24.31
CA LYS A 359 -40.55 -38.65 -24.15
C LYS A 359 -40.91 -39.44 -25.42
N ASN A 360 -41.53 -40.60 -25.24
CA ASN A 360 -41.94 -41.52 -26.30
C ASN A 360 -40.76 -41.90 -27.21
N LYS A 361 -39.62 -42.26 -26.60
CA LYS A 361 -38.39 -42.63 -27.31
C LYS A 361 -37.99 -44.06 -26.94
N ARG A 362 -37.66 -44.88 -27.94
CA ARG A 362 -37.25 -46.28 -27.76
C ARG A 362 -35.75 -46.45 -27.68
N TYR A 363 -35.02 -45.76 -28.53
CA TYR A 363 -33.56 -45.85 -28.61
C TYR A 363 -32.92 -44.65 -27.93
N TYR A 364 -31.80 -44.85 -27.26
CA TYR A 364 -31.00 -43.76 -26.72
C TYR A 364 -29.50 -44.00 -26.81
N ARG A 365 -28.75 -42.90 -26.77
CA ARG A 365 -27.30 -42.83 -26.58
C ARG A 365 -27.02 -41.72 -25.59
N TYR A 366 -25.97 -41.85 -24.80
CA TYR A 366 -25.46 -40.75 -23.99
C TYR A 366 -24.08 -40.34 -24.50
N LYS A 367 -23.79 -39.04 -24.37
CA LYS A 367 -22.46 -38.50 -24.59
C LYS A 367 -21.93 -37.96 -23.28
N VAL A 368 -20.77 -38.44 -22.87
CA VAL A 368 -20.05 -38.01 -21.67
C VAL A 368 -18.97 -37.03 -22.09
N TYR A 369 -18.83 -35.95 -21.33
CA TYR A 369 -17.73 -35.00 -21.44
C TYR A 369 -17.00 -34.96 -20.10
N LEU A 370 -15.68 -35.01 -20.17
CA LEU A 370 -14.77 -34.93 -19.03
C LEU A 370 -13.95 -33.67 -19.21
N ASP A 371 -14.12 -32.70 -18.33
CA ASP A 371 -13.26 -31.52 -18.28
C ASP A 371 -12.36 -31.64 -17.05
N PHE A 372 -11.06 -31.45 -17.23
CA PHE A 372 -10.06 -31.58 -16.17
C PHE A 372 -9.12 -30.38 -16.17
N LYS A 373 -8.84 -29.87 -14.98
CA LYS A 373 -7.90 -28.76 -14.74
C LYS A 373 -6.74 -29.28 -13.89
N GLU A 374 -5.64 -29.67 -14.52
CA GLU A 374 -4.42 -30.05 -13.79
C GLU A 374 -3.74 -28.79 -13.26
N LYS A 375 -3.89 -28.49 -11.98
CA LYS A 375 -3.28 -27.31 -11.33
C LYS A 375 -1.91 -27.63 -10.78
N ILE A 376 -1.72 -28.87 -10.30
CA ILE A 376 -0.45 -29.40 -9.84
C ILE A 376 -0.18 -30.78 -10.44
N PRO A 377 1.09 -31.14 -10.70
CA PRO A 377 1.43 -32.48 -11.16
C PRO A 377 0.88 -33.54 -10.22
N GLY A 378 0.10 -34.47 -10.77
CA GLY A 378 -0.50 -35.58 -10.01
C GLY A 378 -1.94 -35.33 -9.55
N ASP A 379 -2.57 -34.22 -9.93
CA ASP A 379 -4.03 -34.08 -9.78
C ASP A 379 -4.76 -35.26 -10.45
N THR A 380 -5.77 -35.79 -9.76
CA THR A 380 -6.48 -36.99 -10.23
C THR A 380 -7.43 -36.63 -11.37
N LYS A 381 -7.34 -37.37 -12.48
CA LYS A 381 -8.21 -37.16 -13.65
C LYS A 381 -9.62 -37.70 -13.39
N PRO A 382 -10.66 -37.09 -13.97
CA PRO A 382 -12.01 -37.66 -13.94
C PRO A 382 -12.04 -39.03 -14.64
N VAL A 383 -12.72 -39.99 -14.03
CA VAL A 383 -12.97 -41.34 -14.52
C VAL A 383 -14.47 -41.62 -14.37
N VAL A 384 -15.09 -42.12 -15.42
CA VAL A 384 -16.50 -42.59 -15.39
C VAL A 384 -16.47 -44.10 -15.63
N ASP A 385 -16.83 -44.85 -14.61
CA ASP A 385 -16.87 -46.31 -14.63
C ASP A 385 -18.22 -46.83 -15.14
N GLU A 386 -19.31 -46.15 -14.77
CA GLU A 386 -20.67 -46.57 -15.08
C GLU A 386 -21.58 -45.37 -15.37
N VAL A 387 -22.49 -45.54 -16.31
CA VAL A 387 -23.58 -44.58 -16.60
C VAL A 387 -24.90 -45.33 -16.55
N ILE A 388 -25.82 -44.82 -15.74
CA ILE A 388 -27.14 -45.40 -15.48
C ILE A 388 -28.18 -44.41 -15.97
N VAL A 389 -29.08 -44.86 -16.85
CA VAL A 389 -30.20 -44.04 -17.34
C VAL A 389 -31.49 -44.70 -16.86
N ASN A 390 -32.33 -43.93 -16.16
CA ASN A 390 -33.63 -44.39 -15.68
C ASN A 390 -34.75 -43.88 -16.58
N TRP A 391 -35.78 -44.69 -16.77
CA TRP A 391 -36.97 -44.36 -17.54
C TRP A 391 -38.23 -44.98 -16.95
N SER A 392 -39.40 -44.50 -17.39
CA SER A 392 -40.72 -45.03 -17.06
C SER A 392 -41.61 -45.12 -18.30
N LEU A 393 -42.66 -45.94 -18.23
CA LEU A 393 -43.67 -46.07 -19.28
C LEU A 393 -44.58 -44.85 -19.40
#